data_AF-A0AAU5XK86-F1
#
_entry.id   AF-A0AAU5XK86-F1
#
_cell.length_a   1.000
_cell.length_b   1.000
_cell.length_c   1.000
_cell.angle_alpha   90.00
_cell.angle_beta   90.00
_cell.angle_gamma   90.00
#
_symmetry.space_group_name_H-M   'P 1'
#
loop_
_entity.id
_entity.type
_entity.pdbx_description
1 polymer ?
#
loop_
_entity_poly.entity_id
_entity_poly.type
_entity_poly.pdbx_seq_one_letter_code
_entity_poly.pdbx_strand_id
1 'polypeptide(L)'
;MRKAVAATVLGAAAARVAYTLLTRRPPREEKLWLRTNHRGEPVTLLEGPAFVAGAVTAVAVAPGVPARMRVAAVFAGTAAGALGAYDDLAGSGDSRGFKGHLAALAHGEVTTGAVKILGIGAAGLAAAALAGTGRRPSTRADLLINGALVAGGANLLNLFDLRPGRAIKVGALAALPGTLSGSAVTAAPFGAALALLPEDLGERAMLGDAGANALGALLGLSAAHLPRPVRLGILTGVVALNAASEFVSFTKVIQATPALRRIDEFGRRPVVPEARPTGTE
;
A
#
# COMPACT_ATOMS: atom_id res chain seq x y z
N MET A 1 14.47 -7.41 -18.35
CA MET A 1 13.11 -7.23 -18.90
C MET A 1 12.22 -8.47 -18.79
N ARG A 2 12.53 -9.62 -19.44
CA ARG A 2 11.66 -10.82 -19.43
C ARG A 2 11.17 -11.27 -18.05
N LYS A 3 12.04 -11.26 -17.04
CA LYS A 3 11.70 -11.62 -15.65
C LYS A 3 10.68 -10.68 -15.01
N ALA A 4 10.81 -9.37 -15.25
CA ALA A 4 9.86 -8.38 -14.76
C ALA A 4 8.50 -8.52 -15.44
N VAL A 5 8.47 -8.72 -16.77
CA VAL A 5 7.22 -8.98 -17.50
C VAL A 5 6.51 -10.21 -16.94
N ALA A 6 7.23 -11.32 -16.73
CA ALA A 6 6.67 -12.52 -16.12
C ALA A 6 6.14 -12.25 -14.71
N ALA A 7 6.88 -11.51 -13.87
CA ALA A 7 6.45 -11.14 -12.53
C ALA A 7 5.21 -10.23 -12.53
N THR A 8 5.12 -9.26 -13.45
CA THR A 8 3.92 -8.42 -13.63
C THR A 8 2.70 -9.27 -13.98
N VAL A 9 2.83 -10.19 -14.94
CA VAL A 9 1.74 -11.08 -15.35
C VAL A 9 1.33 -12.00 -14.20
N LEU A 10 2.29 -12.58 -13.48
CA LEU A 10 2.04 -13.41 -12.30
C LEU A 10 1.31 -12.63 -11.20
N GLY A 11 1.75 -11.41 -10.91
CA GLY A 11 1.11 -10.52 -9.93
C GLY A 11 -0.33 -10.21 -10.32
N ALA A 12 -0.54 -9.83 -11.58
CA ALA A 12 -1.86 -9.52 -12.10
C ALA A 12 -2.81 -10.72 -12.04
N ALA A 13 -2.36 -11.89 -12.52
CA ALA A 13 -3.17 -13.11 -12.52
C ALA A 13 -3.49 -13.58 -11.10
N ALA A 14 -2.50 -13.62 -10.21
CA ALA A 14 -2.69 -14.07 -8.84
C ALA A 14 -3.62 -13.13 -8.06
N ALA A 15 -3.49 -11.81 -8.22
CA ALA A 15 -4.39 -10.84 -7.59
C ALA A 15 -5.84 -10.98 -8.10
N ARG A 16 -6.03 -11.17 -9.42
CA ARG A 16 -7.37 -11.40 -9.99
C ARG A 16 -8.01 -12.69 -9.51
N VAL A 17 -7.25 -13.77 -9.45
CA VAL A 17 -7.73 -15.04 -8.89
C VAL A 17 -8.08 -14.87 -7.42
N ALA A 18 -7.21 -14.26 -6.61
CA ALA A 18 -7.46 -14.01 -5.19
C ALA A 18 -8.72 -13.16 -4.98
N TYR A 19 -8.86 -12.05 -5.71
CA TYR A 19 -10.05 -11.19 -5.63
C TYR A 19 -11.33 -11.96 -5.99
N THR A 20 -11.31 -12.72 -7.09
CA THR A 20 -12.46 -13.52 -7.51
C THR A 20 -12.85 -14.55 -6.45
N LEU A 21 -11.88 -15.22 -5.84
CA LEU A 21 -12.13 -16.22 -4.80
C LEU A 21 -12.68 -15.59 -3.52
N LEU A 22 -12.09 -14.48 -3.08
CA LEU A 22 -12.50 -13.76 -1.88
C LEU A 22 -13.89 -13.16 -2.03
N THR A 23 -14.23 -12.59 -3.18
CA THR A 23 -15.58 -12.06 -3.42
C THR A 23 -16.63 -13.17 -3.50
N ARG A 24 -16.27 -14.37 -4.01
CA ARG A 24 -17.19 -15.54 -4.02
C ARG A 24 -17.35 -16.18 -2.65
N ARG A 25 -16.33 -16.14 -1.80
CA ARG A 25 -16.28 -16.76 -0.48
C ARG A 25 -15.53 -15.83 0.48
N PRO A 26 -16.19 -14.77 0.97
CA PRO A 26 -15.54 -13.82 1.86
C PRO A 26 -15.07 -14.53 3.13
N PRO A 27 -13.84 -14.24 3.60
CA PRO A 27 -13.36 -14.79 4.85
C PRO A 27 -14.07 -14.08 6.01
N ARG A 28 -14.94 -14.79 6.74
CA ARG A 28 -15.87 -14.23 7.76
C ARG A 28 -17.09 -13.55 7.14
N GLU A 29 -17.91 -12.95 8.00
CA GLU A 29 -19.13 -12.26 7.62
C GLU A 29 -18.85 -11.12 6.65
N GLU A 30 -19.63 -11.05 5.56
CA GLU A 30 -19.49 -10.06 4.49
C GLU A 30 -19.53 -8.61 5.02
N LYS A 31 -20.37 -8.35 6.02
CA LYS A 31 -20.54 -7.03 6.65
C LYS A 31 -19.23 -6.46 7.22
N LEU A 32 -18.31 -7.33 7.66
CA LEU A 32 -17.01 -6.91 8.21
C LEU A 32 -16.09 -6.32 7.13
N TRP A 33 -16.33 -6.66 5.87
CA TRP A 33 -15.54 -6.19 4.73
C TRP A 33 -16.19 -5.02 4.00
N LEU A 34 -17.31 -4.48 4.51
CA LEU A 34 -17.98 -3.33 3.92
C LEU A 34 -17.53 -2.05 4.61
N ARG A 35 -17.21 -1.03 3.80
CA ARG A 35 -16.98 0.33 4.25
C ARG A 35 -17.79 1.31 3.43
N THR A 36 -18.19 2.40 4.06
CA THR A 36 -18.83 3.52 3.35
C THR A 36 -17.75 4.40 2.73
N ASN A 37 -17.82 4.60 1.43
CA ASN A 37 -16.87 5.41 0.70
C ASN A 37 -17.15 6.92 0.85
N HIS A 38 -16.32 7.73 0.20
CA HIS A 38 -16.43 9.19 0.22
C HIS A 38 -17.72 9.78 -0.39
N ARG A 39 -18.53 8.97 -1.08
CA ARG A 39 -19.85 9.32 -1.64
C ARG A 39 -21.01 8.80 -0.78
N GLY A 40 -20.73 8.12 0.34
CA GLY A 40 -21.78 7.47 1.14
C GLY A 40 -22.20 6.09 0.63
N GLU A 41 -21.53 5.55 -0.39
CA GLU A 41 -21.86 4.25 -0.98
C GLU A 41 -21.01 3.11 -0.37
N PRO A 42 -21.57 1.89 -0.22
CA PRO A 42 -20.82 0.75 0.29
C PRO A 42 -19.78 0.26 -0.73
N VAL A 43 -18.56 -0.01 -0.26
CA VAL A 43 -17.46 -0.63 -1.02
C VAL A 43 -16.87 -1.79 -0.23
N THR A 44 -16.32 -2.79 -0.93
CA THR A 44 -15.65 -3.93 -0.27
C THR A 44 -14.16 -3.67 -0.03
N LEU A 45 -13.66 -4.10 1.13
CA LEU A 45 -12.24 -4.10 1.50
C LEU A 45 -11.49 -5.36 1.03
N LEU A 46 -12.16 -6.29 0.32
CA LEU A 46 -11.54 -7.55 -0.11
C LEU A 46 -10.42 -7.37 -1.15
N GLU A 47 -10.33 -6.19 -1.76
CA GLU A 47 -9.23 -5.84 -2.67
C GLU A 47 -7.87 -5.83 -1.95
N GLY A 48 -7.81 -5.40 -0.69
CA GLY A 48 -6.59 -5.42 0.10
C GLY A 48 -6.00 -6.81 0.32
N PRO A 49 -6.76 -7.76 0.91
CA PRO A 49 -6.33 -9.15 1.03
C PRO A 49 -6.03 -9.81 -0.32
N ALA A 50 -6.77 -9.48 -1.37
CA ALA A 50 -6.50 -9.98 -2.72
C ALA A 50 -5.16 -9.50 -3.27
N PHE A 51 -4.85 -8.21 -3.08
CA PHE A 51 -3.56 -7.62 -3.43
C PHE A 51 -2.43 -8.31 -2.67
N VAL A 52 -2.56 -8.46 -1.35
CA VAL A 52 -1.55 -9.10 -0.49
C VAL A 52 -1.26 -10.51 -1.00
N ALA A 53 -2.30 -11.34 -1.12
CA ALA A 53 -2.18 -12.72 -1.57
C ALA A 53 -1.56 -12.81 -2.98
N GLY A 54 -2.02 -11.98 -3.91
CA GLY A 54 -1.53 -11.94 -5.28
C GLY A 54 -0.06 -11.53 -5.38
N ALA A 55 0.31 -10.42 -4.73
CA ALA A 55 1.65 -9.86 -4.77
C ALA A 55 2.68 -10.79 -4.11
N VAL A 56 2.41 -11.31 -2.91
CA VAL A 56 3.38 -12.19 -2.22
C VAL A 56 3.53 -13.54 -2.93
N THR A 57 2.44 -14.11 -3.45
CA THR A 57 2.49 -15.35 -4.24
C THR A 57 3.31 -15.14 -5.51
N ALA A 58 3.08 -14.03 -6.22
CA ALA A 58 3.82 -13.71 -7.42
C ALA A 58 5.31 -13.51 -7.14
N VAL A 59 5.70 -12.77 -6.08
CA VAL A 59 7.11 -12.63 -5.70
C VAL A 59 7.72 -13.98 -5.30
N ALA A 60 6.98 -14.82 -4.59
CA ALA A 60 7.44 -16.14 -4.15
C ALA A 60 7.84 -17.04 -5.32
N VAL A 61 7.18 -16.92 -6.48
CA VAL A 61 7.47 -17.73 -7.68
C VAL A 61 8.16 -16.96 -8.81
N ALA A 62 8.30 -15.64 -8.71
CA ALA A 62 8.85 -14.79 -9.78
C ALA A 62 10.29 -15.19 -10.17
N PRO A 63 10.64 -15.30 -11.45
CA PRO A 63 11.96 -15.76 -11.86
C PRO A 63 13.08 -14.77 -11.50
N GLY A 64 14.21 -15.29 -11.03
CA GLY A 64 15.41 -14.49 -10.77
C GLY A 64 15.38 -13.62 -9.51
N VAL A 65 14.39 -13.80 -8.63
CA VAL A 65 14.41 -13.24 -7.27
C VAL A 65 15.27 -14.15 -6.36
N PRO A 66 16.28 -13.62 -5.66
CA PRO A 66 17.07 -14.38 -4.68
C PRO A 66 16.20 -14.90 -3.53
N ALA A 67 16.49 -16.09 -3.00
CA ALA A 67 15.70 -16.73 -1.94
C ALA A 67 15.47 -15.83 -0.71
N ARG A 68 16.52 -15.15 -0.24
CA ARG A 68 16.44 -14.18 0.87
C ARG A 68 15.46 -13.05 0.61
N MET A 69 15.47 -12.50 -0.61
CA MET A 69 14.54 -11.43 -1.00
C MET A 69 13.11 -11.95 -1.15
N ARG A 70 12.90 -13.20 -1.59
CA ARG A 70 11.56 -13.83 -1.57
C ARG A 70 11.00 -13.90 -0.17
N VAL A 71 11.79 -14.45 0.76
CA VAL A 71 11.38 -14.59 2.17
C VAL A 71 11.09 -13.22 2.78
N ALA A 72 11.98 -12.24 2.55
CA ALA A 72 11.77 -10.88 3.02
C ALA A 72 10.50 -10.24 2.46
N ALA A 73 10.22 -10.40 1.15
CA ALA A 73 9.07 -9.81 0.50
C ALA A 73 7.76 -10.47 0.92
N VAL A 74 7.72 -11.81 1.01
CA VAL A 74 6.56 -12.54 1.54
C VAL A 74 6.30 -12.10 2.98
N PHE A 75 7.33 -12.07 3.83
CA PHE A 75 7.19 -11.64 5.21
C PHE A 75 6.70 -10.18 5.32
N ALA A 76 7.35 -9.24 4.63
CA ALA A 76 6.97 -7.82 4.69
C ALA A 76 5.54 -7.58 4.17
N GLY A 77 5.21 -8.16 3.01
CA GLY A 77 3.89 -8.00 2.39
C GLY A 77 2.78 -8.61 3.25
N THR A 78 2.98 -9.83 3.76
CA THR A 78 1.99 -10.49 4.62
C THR A 78 1.87 -9.81 5.99
N ALA A 79 2.97 -9.42 6.63
CA ALA A 79 2.93 -8.76 7.93
C ALA A 79 2.25 -7.38 7.84
N ALA A 80 2.65 -6.55 6.87
CA ALA A 80 2.03 -5.25 6.66
C ALA A 80 0.55 -5.39 6.25
N GLY A 81 0.24 -6.35 5.39
CA GLY A 81 -1.13 -6.64 4.98
C GLY A 81 -2.02 -7.14 6.12
N ALA A 82 -1.50 -8.01 6.99
CA ALA A 82 -2.23 -8.53 8.14
C ALA A 82 -2.48 -7.45 9.20
N LEU A 83 -1.48 -6.59 9.47
CA LEU A 83 -1.63 -5.45 10.39
C LEU A 83 -2.59 -4.41 9.83
N GLY A 84 -2.55 -4.16 8.52
CA GLY A 84 -3.53 -3.30 7.84
C GLY A 84 -4.94 -3.88 7.90
N ALA A 85 -5.11 -5.18 7.61
CA ALA A 85 -6.40 -5.85 7.71
C ALA A 85 -6.95 -5.87 9.15
N TYR A 86 -6.06 -5.98 10.14
CA TYR A 86 -6.46 -5.84 11.54
C TYR A 86 -7.01 -4.44 11.83
N ASP A 87 -6.38 -3.38 11.35
CA ASP A 87 -6.86 -2.01 11.52
C ASP A 87 -8.17 -1.75 10.77
N ASP A 88 -8.28 -2.27 9.54
CA ASP A 88 -9.50 -2.22 8.72
C ASP A 88 -10.71 -2.84 9.44
N LEU A 89 -10.50 -3.93 10.17
CA LEU A 89 -11.56 -4.71 10.82
C LEU A 89 -11.84 -4.29 12.27
N ALA A 90 -10.82 -3.83 13.00
CA ALA A 90 -10.91 -3.53 14.43
C ALA A 90 -10.88 -2.02 14.76
N GLY A 91 -10.53 -1.16 13.80
CA GLY A 91 -10.40 0.29 14.03
C GLY A 91 -11.75 0.97 14.26
N SER A 92 -11.85 1.72 15.37
CA SER A 92 -13.05 2.49 15.76
C SER A 92 -13.14 3.89 15.12
N GLY A 93 -12.08 4.36 14.45
CA GLY A 93 -12.06 5.67 13.77
C GLY A 93 -11.79 6.88 14.67
N ASP A 94 -11.62 6.68 15.99
CA ASP A 94 -11.61 7.75 17.01
C ASP A 94 -10.25 8.45 17.18
N SER A 95 -9.16 7.89 16.66
CA SER A 95 -7.81 8.49 16.74
C SER A 95 -7.18 8.54 15.37
N ARG A 96 -6.77 9.74 14.92
CA ARG A 96 -6.11 9.93 13.61
C ARG A 96 -4.71 10.54 13.80
N GLY A 97 -3.75 10.06 13.01
CA GLY A 97 -2.40 10.61 12.90
C GLY A 97 -1.38 10.01 13.88
N PHE A 98 -0.08 10.17 13.58
CA PHE A 98 0.99 9.59 14.40
C PHE A 98 0.98 10.12 15.82
N LYS A 99 0.78 11.44 15.98
CA LYS A 99 0.75 12.08 17.30
C LYS A 99 -0.37 11.55 18.16
N GLY A 100 -1.55 11.30 17.59
CA GLY A 100 -2.70 10.75 18.31
C GLY A 100 -2.43 9.35 18.86
N HIS A 101 -1.92 8.44 18.02
CA HIS A 101 -1.62 7.07 18.46
C HIS A 101 -0.46 6.99 19.44
N LEU A 102 0.59 7.80 19.26
CA LEU A 102 1.73 7.84 20.18
C LEU A 102 1.36 8.51 21.51
N ALA A 103 0.52 9.55 21.49
CA ALA A 103 -0.01 10.15 22.71
C ALA A 103 -0.88 9.14 23.47
N ALA A 104 -1.81 8.45 22.80
CA ALA A 104 -2.62 7.40 23.42
C ALA A 104 -1.74 6.32 24.06
N LEU A 105 -0.71 5.85 23.35
CA LEU A 105 0.24 4.87 23.88
C LEU A 105 1.00 5.39 25.11
N ALA A 106 1.38 6.67 25.12
CA ALA A 106 2.03 7.30 26.28
C ALA A 106 1.12 7.37 27.51
N HIS A 107 -0.20 7.36 27.32
CA HIS A 107 -1.20 7.27 28.40
C HIS A 107 -1.61 5.82 28.72
N GLY A 108 -0.94 4.81 28.12
CA GLY A 108 -1.22 3.39 28.34
C GLY A 108 -2.33 2.82 27.45
N GLU A 109 -2.86 3.59 26.51
CA GLU A 109 -3.92 3.15 25.59
C GLU A 109 -3.32 2.53 24.32
N VAL A 110 -3.53 1.22 24.16
CA VAL A 110 -3.07 0.49 22.96
C VAL A 110 -4.12 0.60 21.87
N THR A 111 -3.94 1.58 20.98
CA THR A 111 -4.79 1.74 19.78
C THR A 111 -4.38 0.78 18.67
N THR A 112 -5.32 0.43 17.79
CA THR A 112 -5.02 -0.38 16.58
C THR A 112 -3.96 0.30 15.70
N GLY A 113 -3.99 1.64 15.62
CA GLY A 113 -2.96 2.44 14.96
C GLY A 113 -1.57 2.31 15.61
N ALA A 114 -1.47 2.27 16.94
CA ALA A 114 -0.19 2.05 17.63
C ALA A 114 0.37 0.64 17.35
N VAL A 115 -0.50 -0.39 17.37
CA VAL A 115 -0.12 -1.76 16.99
C VAL A 115 0.37 -1.82 15.55
N LYS A 116 -0.32 -1.14 14.63
CA LYS A 116 0.08 -1.04 13.22
C LYS A 116 1.44 -0.37 13.05
N ILE A 117 1.67 0.79 13.66
CA ILE A 117 2.94 1.53 13.57
C ILE A 117 4.11 0.69 14.09
N LEU A 118 3.98 0.14 15.30
CA LEU A 118 5.05 -0.66 15.92
C LEU A 118 5.26 -1.98 15.18
N GLY A 119 4.18 -2.66 14.80
CA GLY A 119 4.21 -3.93 14.10
C GLY A 119 4.84 -3.81 12.71
N ILE A 120 4.44 -2.80 11.92
CA ILE A 120 5.02 -2.55 10.59
C ILE A 120 6.47 -2.10 10.72
N GLY A 121 6.81 -1.27 11.72
CA GLY A 121 8.19 -0.88 12.02
C GLY A 121 9.09 -2.09 12.31
N ALA A 122 8.65 -2.97 13.21
CA ALA A 122 9.38 -4.19 13.55
C ALA A 122 9.47 -5.16 12.36
N ALA A 123 8.37 -5.36 11.62
CA ALA A 123 8.34 -6.19 10.43
C ALA A 123 9.26 -5.65 9.33
N GLY A 124 9.34 -4.32 9.17
CA GLY A 124 10.25 -3.67 8.24
C GLY A 124 11.72 -3.93 8.55
N LEU A 125 12.12 -3.81 9.82
CA LEU A 125 13.48 -4.14 10.26
C LEU A 125 13.81 -5.63 10.06
N ALA A 126 12.89 -6.52 10.41
CA ALA A 126 13.07 -7.96 10.20
C ALA A 126 13.16 -8.31 8.70
N ALA A 127 12.31 -7.74 7.85
CA ALA A 127 12.39 -7.93 6.40
C ALA A 127 13.70 -7.40 5.83
N ALA A 128 14.18 -6.25 6.29
CA ALA A 128 15.47 -5.68 5.89
C ALA A 128 16.64 -6.59 6.29
N ALA A 129 16.59 -7.20 7.48
CA ALA A 129 17.59 -8.18 7.93
C ALA A 129 17.55 -9.46 7.06
N LEU A 130 16.36 -9.96 6.74
CA LEU A 130 16.16 -11.14 5.90
C LEU A 130 16.68 -10.94 4.48
N ALA A 131 16.40 -9.77 3.88
CA ALA A 131 16.81 -9.46 2.51
C ALA A 131 18.34 -9.42 2.36
N GLY A 132 19.05 -8.84 3.33
CA GLY A 132 20.48 -8.59 3.26
C GLY A 132 20.89 -7.66 2.11
N THR A 133 22.15 -7.25 2.07
CA THR A 133 22.67 -6.30 1.06
C THR A 133 23.47 -6.95 -0.08
N GLY A 134 23.50 -8.28 -0.17
CA GLY A 134 24.03 -9.06 -1.30
C GLY A 134 25.55 -9.01 -1.55
N ARG A 135 26.22 -7.87 -1.36
CA ARG A 135 27.62 -7.64 -1.76
C ARG A 135 28.57 -7.22 -0.64
N ARG A 136 28.04 -6.76 0.48
CA ARG A 136 28.79 -6.38 1.70
C ARG A 136 27.97 -6.75 2.94
N PRO A 137 28.61 -6.97 4.11
CA PRO A 137 27.89 -7.02 5.38
C PRO A 137 27.04 -5.76 5.49
N SER A 138 25.73 -5.93 5.67
CA SER A 138 24.82 -4.81 5.87
C SER A 138 25.24 -4.07 7.14
N THR A 139 25.55 -2.78 7.01
CA THR A 139 25.80 -1.98 8.21
C THR A 139 24.51 -1.83 9.01
N ARG A 140 24.61 -1.57 10.32
CA ARG A 140 23.43 -1.21 11.13
C ARG A 140 22.64 -0.06 10.50
N ALA A 141 23.33 0.89 9.86
CA ALA A 141 22.70 1.98 9.12
C ALA A 141 21.91 1.47 7.89
N ASP A 142 22.41 0.49 7.13
CA ASP A 142 21.67 -0.05 5.99
C ASP A 142 20.42 -0.81 6.43
N LEU A 143 20.48 -1.49 7.58
CA LEU A 143 19.33 -2.14 8.20
C LEU A 143 18.25 -1.11 8.57
N LEU A 144 18.64 -0.03 9.24
CA LEU A 144 17.74 1.05 9.63
C LEU A 144 17.14 1.77 8.42
N ILE A 145 17.95 2.08 7.40
CA ILE A 145 17.48 2.72 6.16
C ILE A 145 16.44 1.83 5.47
N ASN A 146 16.74 0.54 5.30
CA ASN A 146 15.84 -0.38 4.62
C ASN A 146 14.56 -0.63 5.44
N GLY A 147 14.67 -0.78 6.76
CA GLY A 147 13.49 -0.92 7.63
C GLY A 147 12.60 0.32 7.61
N ALA A 148 13.20 1.51 7.64
CA ALA A 148 12.49 2.78 7.54
C ALA A 148 11.84 2.98 6.17
N LEU A 149 12.46 2.52 5.08
CA LEU A 149 11.84 2.51 3.74
C LEU A 149 10.61 1.60 3.69
N VAL A 150 10.68 0.41 4.29
CA VAL A 150 9.53 -0.51 4.37
C VAL A 150 8.39 0.11 5.18
N ALA A 151 8.69 0.57 6.40
CA ALA A 151 7.67 1.10 7.30
C ALA A 151 7.11 2.45 6.85
N GLY A 152 7.98 3.37 6.43
CA GLY A 152 7.59 4.67 5.91
C GLY A 152 6.87 4.57 4.56
N GLY A 153 7.25 3.60 3.72
CA GLY A 153 6.56 3.29 2.48
C GLY A 153 5.14 2.78 2.72
N ALA A 154 4.96 1.82 3.64
CA ALA A 154 3.66 1.32 4.04
C ALA A 154 2.74 2.46 4.49
N ASN A 155 3.19 3.26 5.48
CA ASN A 155 2.38 4.39 5.96
C ASN A 155 2.11 5.42 4.86
N LEU A 156 3.10 5.72 4.01
CA LEU A 156 2.92 6.69 2.93
C LEU A 156 1.83 6.28 1.96
N LEU A 157 1.79 5.02 1.53
CA LEU A 157 0.76 4.55 0.62
C LEU A 157 -0.62 4.53 1.28
N ASN A 158 -0.69 4.23 2.59
CA ASN A 158 -1.91 4.36 3.39
C ASN A 158 -2.47 5.79 3.38
N LEU A 159 -1.60 6.80 3.48
CA LEU A 159 -2.01 8.23 3.41
C LEU A 159 -2.62 8.62 2.06
N PHE A 160 -2.30 7.87 0.99
CA PHE A 160 -2.89 8.07 -0.32
C PHE A 160 -4.17 7.27 -0.54
N ASP A 161 -4.54 6.33 0.33
CA ASP A 161 -5.73 5.48 0.18
C ASP A 161 -7.02 6.15 0.70
N LEU A 162 -7.24 7.41 0.31
CA LEU A 162 -8.39 8.21 0.73
C LEU A 162 -9.41 8.45 -0.39
N ARG A 163 -9.05 8.09 -1.63
CA ARG A 163 -9.88 8.31 -2.82
C ARG A 163 -9.66 7.17 -3.82
N PRO A 164 -10.68 6.86 -4.65
CA PRO A 164 -10.63 5.72 -5.58
C PRO A 164 -9.38 5.69 -6.45
N GLY A 165 -8.65 4.58 -6.41
CA GLY A 165 -7.48 4.25 -7.20
C GLY A 165 -6.23 5.07 -6.89
N ARG A 166 -6.26 5.97 -5.89
CA ARG A 166 -5.15 6.90 -5.65
C ARG A 166 -3.91 6.17 -5.14
N ALA A 167 -4.05 5.31 -4.13
CA ALA A 167 -2.93 4.54 -3.60
C ALA A 167 -2.30 3.65 -4.69
N ILE A 168 -3.12 2.98 -5.49
CA ILE A 168 -2.66 2.15 -6.62
C ILE A 168 -1.90 2.99 -7.65
N LYS A 169 -2.42 4.15 -8.06
CA LYS A 169 -1.73 5.04 -9.02
C LYS A 169 -0.38 5.52 -8.49
N VAL A 170 -0.33 6.00 -7.24
CA VAL A 170 0.91 6.46 -6.61
C VAL A 170 1.92 5.32 -6.50
N GLY A 171 1.48 4.14 -6.05
CA GLY A 171 2.32 2.96 -5.97
C GLY A 171 2.80 2.49 -7.34
N ALA A 172 1.95 2.50 -8.36
CA ALA A 172 2.31 2.14 -9.73
C ALA A 172 3.37 3.10 -10.31
N LEU A 173 3.21 4.41 -10.10
CA LEU A 173 4.20 5.41 -10.50
C LEU A 173 5.54 5.21 -9.78
N ALA A 174 5.51 4.94 -8.47
CA ALA A 174 6.71 4.67 -7.68
C ALA A 174 7.41 3.37 -8.11
N ALA A 175 6.65 2.35 -8.50
CA ALA A 175 7.16 1.05 -8.94
C ALA A 175 7.73 1.07 -10.37
N LEU A 176 7.27 2.00 -11.22
CA LEU A 176 7.55 2.00 -12.65
C LEU A 176 9.06 1.94 -12.99
N PRO A 177 9.96 2.74 -12.39
CA PRO A 177 11.39 2.65 -12.69
C PRO A 177 12.00 1.28 -12.34
N GLY A 178 11.57 0.67 -11.23
CA GLY A 178 12.00 -0.67 -10.83
C GLY A 178 11.50 -1.74 -11.81
N THR A 179 10.24 -1.64 -12.22
CA THR A 179 9.65 -2.56 -13.21
C THR A 179 10.37 -2.45 -14.55
N LEU A 180 10.62 -1.22 -15.05
CA LEU A 180 11.30 -0.98 -16.32
C LEU A 180 12.78 -1.37 -16.29
N SER A 181 13.46 -1.26 -15.15
CA SER A 181 14.83 -1.78 -14.98
C SER A 181 14.90 -3.31 -14.89
N GLY A 182 13.75 -3.99 -14.85
CA GLY A 182 13.68 -5.46 -14.85
C GLY A 182 13.62 -6.10 -13.45
N SER A 183 13.35 -5.32 -12.40
CA SER A 183 13.16 -5.85 -11.03
C SER A 183 11.88 -6.66 -10.94
N ALA A 184 12.01 -7.99 -10.85
CA ALA A 184 10.88 -8.89 -10.65
C ALA A 184 10.17 -8.67 -9.30
N VAL A 185 10.91 -8.27 -8.25
CA VAL A 185 10.37 -8.00 -6.91
C VAL A 185 9.47 -6.77 -6.91
N THR A 186 9.77 -5.77 -7.76
CA THR A 186 8.96 -4.57 -7.93
C THR A 186 7.81 -4.79 -8.93
N ALA A 187 8.08 -5.56 -9.98
CA ALA A 187 7.11 -5.83 -11.04
C ALA A 187 5.91 -6.67 -10.58
N ALA A 188 6.11 -7.60 -9.66
CA ALA A 188 5.01 -8.41 -9.10
C ALA A 188 3.93 -7.58 -8.37
N PRO A 189 4.24 -6.77 -7.33
CA PRO A 189 3.25 -5.90 -6.70
C PRO A 189 2.72 -4.83 -7.67
N PHE A 190 3.52 -4.35 -8.62
CA PHE A 190 3.04 -3.46 -9.69
C PHE A 190 1.93 -4.10 -10.52
N GLY A 191 2.13 -5.34 -11.00
CA GLY A 191 1.12 -6.07 -11.75
C GLY A 191 -0.13 -6.39 -10.93
N ALA A 192 0.04 -6.79 -9.66
CA ALA A 192 -1.08 -7.03 -8.75
C ALA A 192 -1.93 -5.77 -8.53
N ALA A 193 -1.30 -4.62 -8.27
CA ALA A 193 -2.01 -3.36 -8.03
C ALA A 193 -2.76 -2.88 -9.29
N LEU A 194 -2.08 -2.89 -10.46
CA LEU A 194 -2.73 -2.49 -11.71
C LEU A 194 -3.88 -3.41 -12.10
N ALA A 195 -3.78 -4.69 -11.77
CA ALA A 195 -4.85 -5.62 -12.05
C ALA A 195 -6.10 -5.32 -11.24
N LEU A 196 -6.02 -4.80 -10.03
CA LEU A 196 -7.18 -4.50 -9.18
C LEU A 196 -7.73 -3.07 -9.36
N LEU A 197 -6.95 -2.19 -9.98
CA LEU A 197 -7.30 -0.78 -10.24
C LEU A 197 -8.72 -0.55 -10.81
N PRO A 198 -9.29 -1.37 -11.72
CA PRO A 198 -10.63 -1.13 -12.25
C PRO A 198 -11.76 -1.26 -11.22
N GLU A 199 -11.58 -2.09 -10.19
CA GLU A 199 -12.53 -2.27 -9.09
C GLU A 199 -12.47 -1.08 -8.13
N ASP A 200 -11.26 -0.61 -7.82
CA ASP A 200 -11.03 0.57 -6.97
C ASP A 200 -11.58 1.84 -7.65
N LEU A 201 -11.18 2.10 -8.91
CA LEU A 201 -11.68 3.24 -9.69
C LEU A 201 -13.19 3.23 -9.92
N GLY A 202 -13.75 2.03 -10.02
CA GLY A 202 -15.19 1.80 -10.14
C GLY A 202 -15.93 1.95 -8.82
N GLU A 203 -15.23 2.25 -7.72
CA GLU A 203 -15.78 2.35 -6.37
C GLU A 203 -16.59 1.09 -6.01
N ARG A 204 -16.12 -0.09 -6.44
CA ARG A 204 -16.69 -1.39 -6.05
C ARG A 204 -15.92 -1.99 -4.90
N ALA A 205 -14.61 -1.76 -4.89
CA ALA A 205 -13.72 -2.14 -3.82
C ALA A 205 -12.80 -0.97 -3.46
N MET A 206 -12.07 -1.14 -2.36
CA MET A 206 -11.02 -0.23 -1.94
C MET A 206 -9.84 -1.07 -1.48
N LEU A 207 -8.63 -0.65 -1.84
CA LEU A 207 -7.40 -1.33 -1.45
C LEU A 207 -7.29 -1.48 0.09
N GLY A 208 -7.74 -0.47 0.84
CA GLY A 208 -7.78 -0.49 2.30
C GLY A 208 -6.40 -0.45 2.94
N ASP A 209 -6.37 -0.40 4.26
CA ASP A 209 -5.11 -0.42 5.01
C ASP A 209 -4.35 -1.72 4.76
N ALA A 210 -5.04 -2.84 4.57
CA ALA A 210 -4.42 -4.11 4.19
C ALA A 210 -3.58 -4.01 2.91
N GLY A 211 -4.17 -3.53 1.81
CA GLY A 211 -3.46 -3.48 0.54
C GLY A 211 -2.48 -2.31 0.44
N ALA A 212 -2.83 -1.14 0.98
CA ALA A 212 -2.00 0.06 0.90
C ALA A 212 -0.69 -0.10 1.69
N ASN A 213 -0.77 -0.62 2.92
CA ASN A 213 0.43 -0.88 3.72
C ASN A 213 1.31 -1.97 3.07
N ALA A 214 0.72 -3.03 2.55
CA ALA A 214 1.47 -4.09 1.87
C ALA A 214 2.15 -3.58 0.59
N LEU A 215 1.47 -2.77 -0.23
CA LEU A 215 2.03 -2.18 -1.43
C LEU A 215 3.23 -1.29 -1.08
N GLY A 216 3.06 -0.39 -0.12
CA GLY A 216 4.13 0.47 0.36
C GLY A 216 5.31 -0.29 0.94
N ALA A 217 5.06 -1.34 1.73
CA ALA A 217 6.09 -2.19 2.31
C ALA A 217 6.92 -2.92 1.23
N LEU A 218 6.26 -3.49 0.22
CA LEU A 218 6.92 -4.21 -0.88
C LEU A 218 7.75 -3.29 -1.77
N LEU A 219 7.28 -2.06 -2.01
CA LEU A 219 8.04 -1.04 -2.74
C LEU A 219 9.23 -0.52 -1.93
N GLY A 220 9.04 -0.28 -0.63
CA GLY A 220 10.12 0.08 0.28
C GLY A 220 11.20 -1.00 0.35
N LEU A 221 10.80 -2.27 0.43
CA LEU A 221 11.73 -3.40 0.42
C LEU A 221 12.47 -3.52 -0.92
N SER A 222 11.79 -3.30 -2.04
CA SER A 222 12.41 -3.33 -3.38
C SER A 222 13.56 -2.34 -3.53
N ALA A 223 13.50 -1.20 -2.83
CA ALA A 223 14.56 -0.20 -2.84
C ALA A 223 15.85 -0.67 -2.13
N ALA A 224 15.82 -1.75 -1.34
CA ALA A 224 16.97 -2.25 -0.59
C ALA A 224 18.19 -2.63 -1.46
N HIS A 225 17.96 -2.91 -2.76
CA HIS A 225 19.02 -3.23 -3.72
C HIS A 225 19.62 -2.01 -4.43
N LEU A 226 19.06 -0.82 -4.21
CA LEU A 226 19.54 0.40 -4.84
C LEU A 226 20.81 0.91 -4.15
N PRO A 227 21.67 1.67 -4.87
CA PRO A 227 22.79 2.36 -4.25
C PRO A 227 22.35 3.17 -3.04
N ARG A 228 23.17 3.20 -1.99
CA ARG A 228 22.83 3.90 -0.73
C ARG A 228 22.40 5.37 -0.94
N PRO A 229 23.02 6.18 -1.81
CA PRO A 229 22.55 7.54 -2.07
C PRO A 229 21.12 7.59 -2.60
N VAL A 230 20.74 6.64 -3.48
CA VAL A 230 19.38 6.54 -4.02
C VAL A 230 18.40 6.16 -2.92
N ARG A 231 18.75 5.18 -2.07
CA ARG A 231 17.93 4.79 -0.91
C ARG A 231 17.70 5.96 0.05
N LEU A 232 18.73 6.74 0.33
CA LEU A 232 18.62 7.93 1.17
C LEU A 232 17.74 8.99 0.53
N GLY A 233 17.86 9.24 -0.79
CA GLY A 233 16.97 10.16 -1.49
C GLY A 233 15.49 9.75 -1.41
N ILE A 234 15.20 8.47 -1.63
CA ILE A 234 13.85 7.92 -1.49
C ILE A 234 13.37 8.06 -0.04
N LEU A 235 14.21 7.67 0.94
CA LEU A 235 13.85 7.75 2.35
C LEU A 235 13.56 9.19 2.79
N THR A 236 14.37 10.15 2.35
CA THR A 236 14.12 11.58 2.60
C THR A 236 12.77 12.01 2.04
N GLY A 237 12.44 11.63 0.81
CA GLY A 237 11.13 11.92 0.22
C GLY A 237 9.97 11.28 1.01
N VAL A 238 10.13 10.01 1.39
CA VAL A 238 9.15 9.27 2.20
C VAL A 238 8.94 9.95 3.56
N VAL A 239 10.02 10.28 4.28
CA VAL A 239 9.96 10.95 5.58
C VAL A 239 9.35 12.34 5.45
N ALA A 240 9.74 13.11 4.44
CA ALA A 240 9.21 14.45 4.21
C ALA A 240 7.70 14.43 3.92
N LEU A 241 7.22 13.48 3.10
CA LEU A 241 5.80 13.33 2.83
C LEU A 241 5.03 12.87 4.08
N ASN A 242 5.54 11.87 4.81
CA ASN A 242 4.91 11.44 6.07
C ASN A 242 4.81 12.62 7.07
N ALA A 243 5.89 13.39 7.24
CA ALA A 243 5.88 14.58 8.09
C ALA A 243 4.92 15.66 7.58
N ALA A 244 4.87 15.91 6.27
CA ALA A 244 3.96 16.89 5.68
C ALA A 244 2.48 16.52 5.90
N SER A 245 2.16 15.22 5.93
CA SER A 245 0.78 14.75 6.09
C SER A 245 0.14 15.12 7.44
N GLU A 246 0.95 15.37 8.47
CA GLU A 246 0.50 15.83 9.79
C GLU A 246 0.00 17.28 9.77
N PHE A 247 0.40 18.07 8.77
CA PHE A 247 0.09 19.50 8.68
C PHE A 247 -0.73 19.85 7.44
N VAL A 248 -0.61 19.03 6.38
CA VAL A 248 -1.18 19.32 5.06
C VAL A 248 -2.00 18.13 4.57
N SER A 249 -3.24 18.38 4.19
CA SER A 249 -4.08 17.38 3.53
C SER A 249 -3.62 17.18 2.08
N PHE A 250 -3.07 16.01 1.77
CA PHE A 250 -2.73 15.64 0.40
C PHE A 250 -3.92 15.72 -0.56
N THR A 251 -5.12 15.36 -0.09
CA THR A 251 -6.35 15.53 -0.88
C THR A 251 -6.56 16.98 -1.28
N LYS A 252 -6.41 17.94 -0.36
CA LYS A 252 -6.56 19.37 -0.67
C LYS A 252 -5.49 19.85 -1.66
N VAL A 253 -4.24 19.46 -1.47
CA VAL A 253 -3.13 19.82 -2.38
C VAL A 253 -3.37 19.28 -3.80
N ILE A 254 -3.77 18.01 -3.89
CA ILE A 254 -4.07 17.36 -5.17
C ILE A 254 -5.24 18.08 -5.86
N GLN A 255 -6.32 18.38 -5.15
CA GLN A 255 -7.49 19.08 -5.72
C GLN A 255 -7.18 20.51 -6.17
N ALA A 256 -6.28 21.21 -5.47
CA ALA A 256 -5.84 22.56 -5.81
C ALA A 256 -4.87 22.62 -7.00
N THR A 257 -4.25 21.49 -7.37
CA THR A 257 -3.22 21.44 -8.43
C THR A 257 -3.80 20.80 -9.70
N PRO A 258 -4.05 21.55 -10.79
CA PRO A 258 -4.79 21.04 -11.95
C PRO A 258 -4.23 19.74 -12.57
N ALA A 259 -2.91 19.63 -12.70
CA ALA A 259 -2.27 18.44 -13.26
C ALA A 259 -2.43 17.21 -12.33
N LEU A 260 -2.22 17.38 -11.02
CA LEU A 260 -2.38 16.30 -10.05
C LEU A 260 -3.85 15.88 -9.94
N ARG A 261 -4.77 16.85 -9.92
CA ARG A 261 -6.21 16.59 -9.94
C ARG A 261 -6.61 15.74 -11.14
N ARG A 262 -6.15 16.10 -12.34
CA ARG A 262 -6.44 15.35 -13.57
C ARG A 262 -5.96 13.90 -13.49
N ILE A 263 -4.76 13.66 -12.97
CA ILE A 263 -4.22 12.31 -12.78
C ILE A 263 -5.04 11.55 -11.72
N ASP A 264 -5.37 12.22 -10.61
CA ASP A 264 -6.13 11.64 -9.50
C ASP A 264 -7.54 11.23 -9.94
N GLU A 265 -8.22 12.07 -10.70
CA GLU A 265 -9.58 11.85 -11.22
C GLU A 265 -9.64 10.92 -12.43
N PHE A 266 -8.52 10.75 -13.15
CA PHE A 266 -8.49 9.90 -14.35
C PHE A 266 -9.02 8.48 -14.09
N GLY A 267 -10.05 8.09 -14.81
CA GLY A 267 -10.68 6.77 -14.70
C GLY A 267 -11.65 6.58 -13.54
N ARG A 268 -11.86 7.59 -12.68
CA ARG A 268 -12.89 7.54 -11.62
C ARG A 268 -14.30 7.69 -12.19
N ARG A 269 -15.29 7.24 -11.42
CA ARG A 269 -16.71 7.51 -11.69
C ARG A 269 -16.98 9.02 -11.79
N PRO A 270 -17.81 9.47 -12.78
CA PRO A 270 -18.23 10.86 -12.87
C PRO A 270 -18.90 11.33 -11.59
N VAL A 271 -18.68 12.60 -11.23
CA VAL A 271 -19.50 13.25 -10.19
C VAL A 271 -20.86 13.54 -10.81
N VAL A 272 -21.90 12.86 -10.35
CA VAL A 272 -23.28 13.23 -10.69
C VAL A 272 -23.60 14.52 -9.91
N PRO A 273 -23.91 15.65 -10.57
CA PRO A 273 -24.36 16.84 -9.86
C PRO A 273 -25.67 16.53 -9.14
N GLU A 274 -25.78 16.91 -7.86
CA GLU A 274 -27.08 16.84 -7.18
C GLU A 274 -28.11 17.60 -8.01
N ALA A 275 -29.25 16.95 -8.29
CA ALA A 275 -30.37 17.60 -8.92
C ALA A 275 -30.75 18.80 -8.06
N ARG A 276 -30.70 20.02 -8.62
CA ARG A 276 -31.22 21.19 -7.92
C ARG A 276 -32.65 20.87 -7.49
N PRO A 277 -33.04 21.09 -6.22
CA PRO A 277 -34.43 20.97 -5.85
C PRO A 277 -35.22 21.86 -6.81
N THR A 278 -36.10 21.24 -7.59
CA THR A 278 -37.10 21.96 -8.39
C THR A 278 -37.93 22.71 -7.37
N GLY A 279 -37.70 24.01 -7.26
CA GLY A 279 -38.54 24.89 -6.47
C GLY A 279 -39.97 24.69 -6.93
N THR A 280 -40.81 24.18 -6.05
CA THR A 280 -42.25 24.30 -6.17
C THR A 280 -42.58 25.76 -5.88
N GLU A 281 -42.78 26.54 -6.95
CA GLU A 281 -43.63 27.74 -6.90
C GLU A 281 -45.11 27.34 -6.92
#